data_AF-A0A0Q4LLL3-F1
#
_entry.id   AF-A0A0Q4LLL3-F1
#
_cell.length_a   1.000
_cell.length_b   1.000
_cell.length_c   1.000
_cell.angle_alpha   90.00
_cell.angle_beta   90.00
_cell.angle_gamma   90.00
#
_symmetry.space_group_name_H-M   'P 1'
#
loop_
_entity.id
_entity.type
_entity.pdbx_description
1 polymer ?
#
loop_
_entity_poly.entity_id
_entity_poly.type
_entity_poly.pdbx_seq_one_letter_code
_entity_poly.pdbx_strand_id
1 'polypeptide(L)'
;MHKKFEELLKKTTLQKHLFHLLNSSLLSLSDELLKDENKKQKEKARQLRHLKEKTTKLDQKFIADQISVSVYHRYREEFKTEKKQIESMSNNLLLDKVNIENVLKVFKFGRFNFYKVYRRSDILQKHLLVRIIFKDYLTWDQGIFTSSYFNELLQFNLKKAGIKKLLVIKSTNEMLNNGSSRKIEVTQIRRALRKPTLKETEINAINDFKFIGSIRQIIYEILKSNFKNEQKCSKVEA
;
A
#
# COMPACT_ATOMS: atom_id res chain seq x y z
N MET A 1 21.61 11.55 9.92
CA MET A 1 20.38 10.98 10.51
C MET A 1 19.64 10.07 9.53
N HIS A 2 19.15 10.56 8.38
CA HIS A 2 18.34 9.78 7.42
C HIS A 2 18.92 8.41 6.99
N LYS A 3 20.20 8.35 6.59
CA LYS A 3 20.85 7.07 6.18
C LYS A 3 20.77 5.98 7.27
N LYS A 4 20.97 6.35 8.54
CA LYS A 4 20.89 5.43 9.68
C LYS A 4 19.44 5.00 9.95
N PHE A 5 18.47 5.88 9.70
CA PHE A 5 17.05 5.52 9.79
C PHE A 5 16.65 4.51 8.72
N GLU A 6 17.10 4.72 7.47
CA GLU A 6 16.89 3.75 6.40
C GLU A 6 17.52 2.40 6.73
N GLU A 7 18.72 2.39 7.31
CA GLU A 7 19.38 1.17 7.75
C GLU A 7 18.58 0.45 8.84
N LEU A 8 18.02 1.19 9.80
CA LEU A 8 17.13 0.66 10.83
C LEU A 8 15.91 -0.04 10.17
N LEU A 9 15.24 0.63 9.23
CA LEU A 9 14.09 0.08 8.51
C LEU A 9 14.43 -1.12 7.62
N LYS A 10 15.64 -1.19 7.05
CA LYS A 10 16.12 -2.36 6.28
C LYS A 10 16.28 -3.58 7.17
N LYS A 11 16.72 -3.39 8.43
CA LYS A 11 16.94 -4.45 9.40
C LYS A 11 15.66 -4.91 10.10
N THR A 12 14.66 -4.03 10.20
CA THR A 12 13.33 -4.36 10.74
C THR A 12 12.52 -5.16 9.72
N THR A 13 12.25 -6.42 10.05
CA THR A 13 11.52 -7.36 9.19
C THR A 13 10.26 -7.87 9.88
N LEU A 14 9.36 -8.51 9.14
CA LEU A 14 8.20 -9.22 9.69
C LEU A 14 8.57 -10.65 10.08
N GLN A 15 7.83 -11.21 11.06
CA GLN A 15 7.85 -12.65 11.32
C GLN A 15 7.19 -13.40 10.17
N LYS A 16 7.49 -14.71 10.04
CA LYS A 16 6.99 -15.54 8.94
C LYS A 16 5.45 -15.54 8.86
N HIS A 17 4.75 -15.69 9.99
CA HIS A 17 3.28 -15.71 10.02
C HIS A 17 2.68 -14.36 9.57
N LEU A 18 3.20 -13.23 10.07
CA LEU A 18 2.79 -11.89 9.65
C LEU A 18 3.07 -11.64 8.16
N PHE A 19 4.18 -12.17 7.63
CA PHE A 19 4.47 -12.07 6.21
C PHE A 19 3.45 -12.86 5.36
N HIS A 20 3.02 -14.03 5.80
CA HIS A 20 1.96 -14.78 5.13
C HIS A 20 0.63 -14.03 5.16
N LEU A 21 0.25 -13.47 6.31
CA LEU A 21 -0.94 -12.63 6.46
C LEU A 21 -0.87 -11.37 5.59
N LEU A 22 0.30 -10.74 5.50
CA LEU A 22 0.50 -9.61 4.60
C LEU A 22 0.30 -10.03 3.15
N ASN A 23 0.89 -11.14 2.72
CA ASN A 23 0.78 -11.61 1.34
C ASN A 23 -0.67 -11.97 0.96
N SER A 24 -1.42 -12.63 1.84
CA SER A 24 -2.84 -12.90 1.59
C SER A 24 -3.64 -11.59 1.51
N SER A 25 -3.36 -10.63 2.40
CA SER A 25 -3.98 -9.30 2.38
C SER A 25 -3.62 -8.48 1.12
N LEU A 26 -2.40 -8.63 0.60
CA LEU A 26 -1.98 -8.00 -0.65
C LEU A 26 -2.56 -8.69 -1.89
N LEU A 27 -2.83 -10.00 -1.82
CA LEU A 27 -3.57 -10.71 -2.87
C LEU A 27 -5.01 -10.23 -2.93
N SER A 28 -5.69 -10.15 -1.79
CA SER A 28 -7.06 -9.63 -1.75
C SER A 28 -7.14 -8.19 -2.23
N LEU A 29 -6.17 -7.35 -1.85
CA LEU A 29 -6.07 -5.98 -2.35
C LEU A 29 -5.87 -5.93 -3.88
N SER A 30 -5.03 -6.81 -4.41
CA SER A 30 -4.84 -6.95 -5.86
C SER A 30 -6.15 -7.26 -6.56
N ASP A 31 -6.91 -8.22 -6.04
CA ASP A 31 -8.18 -8.64 -6.64
C ASP A 31 -9.24 -7.54 -6.58
N GLU A 32 -9.32 -6.80 -5.47
CA GLU A 32 -10.20 -5.64 -5.32
C GLU A 32 -9.90 -4.58 -6.37
N LEU A 33 -8.63 -4.16 -6.48
CA LEU A 33 -8.20 -3.14 -7.43
C LEU A 33 -8.43 -3.59 -8.88
N LEU A 34 -8.08 -4.84 -9.21
CA LEU A 34 -8.27 -5.38 -10.55
C LEU A 34 -9.75 -5.52 -10.91
N LYS A 35 -10.63 -5.84 -9.96
CA LYS A 35 -12.09 -5.87 -10.20
C LYS A 35 -12.62 -4.49 -10.57
N ASP A 36 -12.18 -3.45 -9.88
CA ASP A 36 -12.61 -2.08 -10.16
C ASP A 36 -12.07 -1.57 -11.51
N GLU A 37 -10.81 -1.87 -11.85
CA GLU A 37 -10.25 -1.56 -13.17
C GLU A 37 -10.96 -2.32 -14.29
N ASN A 38 -11.24 -3.61 -14.10
CA ASN A 38 -11.99 -4.41 -15.08
C ASN A 38 -13.42 -3.86 -15.28
N LYS A 39 -14.08 -3.33 -14.25
CA LYS A 39 -15.39 -2.68 -14.38
C LYS A 39 -15.28 -1.40 -15.21
N LYS A 40 -14.30 -0.53 -14.94
CA LYS A 40 -14.04 0.68 -15.73
C LYS A 40 -13.75 0.36 -17.20
N GLN A 41 -12.96 -0.67 -17.45
CA GLN A 41 -12.62 -1.11 -18.80
C GLN A 41 -13.84 -1.65 -19.55
N LYS A 42 -14.71 -2.44 -18.90
CA LYS A 42 -15.98 -2.89 -19.47
C LYS A 42 -16.89 -1.71 -19.84
N GLU A 43 -16.94 -0.68 -19.00
CA GLU A 43 -17.74 0.52 -19.26
C GLU A 43 -17.21 1.29 -20.47
N LYS A 44 -15.89 1.51 -20.56
CA LYS A 44 -15.27 2.16 -21.73
C LYS A 44 -15.47 1.36 -23.02
N ALA A 45 -15.42 0.03 -22.94
CA ALA A 45 -15.72 -0.84 -24.08
C ALA A 45 -17.19 -0.70 -24.54
N ARG A 46 -18.15 -0.53 -23.62
CA ARG A 46 -19.56 -0.26 -23.96
C ARG A 46 -19.72 1.11 -24.63
N GLN A 47 -19.05 2.14 -24.11
CA GLN A 47 -19.05 3.49 -24.70
C GLN A 47 -18.53 3.46 -26.14
N LEU A 48 -17.45 2.72 -26.42
CA LEU A 48 -16.92 2.55 -27.78
C LEU A 48 -17.90 1.82 -28.70
N ARG A 49 -18.62 0.79 -28.23
CA ARG A 49 -19.65 0.11 -29.03
C ARG A 49 -20.79 1.04 -29.38
N HIS A 50 -21.30 1.77 -28.39
CA HIS A 50 -22.37 2.73 -28.59
C HIS A 50 -21.97 3.87 -29.56
N LEU A 51 -20.73 4.35 -29.47
CA LEU A 51 -20.20 5.35 -30.40
C LEU A 51 -20.06 4.81 -31.82
N LYS A 52 -19.65 3.55 -31.98
CA LYS A 52 -19.65 2.87 -33.29
C LYS A 52 -21.06 2.79 -33.88
N GLU A 53 -22.06 2.40 -33.08
CA GLU A 53 -23.46 2.37 -33.53
C GLU A 53 -23.98 3.75 -33.94
N LYS A 54 -23.64 4.81 -33.18
CA LYS A 54 -23.95 6.20 -33.56
C LYS A 54 -23.31 6.59 -34.90
N THR A 55 -22.06 6.20 -35.11
CA THR A 55 -21.33 6.46 -36.35
C THR A 55 -22.01 5.76 -37.53
N THR A 56 -22.34 4.47 -37.39
CA THR A 56 -23.05 3.72 -38.44
C THR A 56 -24.42 4.34 -38.76
N LYS A 57 -25.17 4.78 -37.74
CA LYS A 57 -26.46 5.46 -37.95
C LYS A 57 -26.30 6.81 -38.65
N LEU A 58 -25.23 7.56 -38.35
CA LEU A 58 -24.92 8.81 -39.03
C LEU A 58 -24.59 8.55 -40.51
N ASP A 59 -23.78 7.54 -40.79
CA ASP A 59 -23.43 7.12 -42.15
C ASP A 59 -24.68 6.70 -42.94
N GLN A 60 -25.58 5.91 -42.34
CA GLN A 60 -26.85 5.52 -42.96
C GLN A 60 -27.74 6.72 -43.29
N LYS A 61 -27.85 7.70 -42.38
CA LYS A 61 -28.63 8.93 -42.62
C LYS A 61 -28.03 9.77 -43.74
N PHE A 62 -26.70 9.81 -43.84
CA PHE A 62 -26.02 10.51 -44.92
C PHE A 62 -26.24 9.82 -46.27
N ILE A 63 -26.09 8.49 -46.33
CA ILE A 63 -26.33 7.69 -47.54
C ILE A 63 -27.79 7.80 -48.02
N ALA A 64 -28.74 7.91 -47.08
CA ALA A 64 -30.15 8.09 -47.39
C ALA A 64 -30.55 9.55 -47.71
N ASP A 65 -29.58 10.46 -47.90
CA ASP A 65 -29.77 11.89 -48.14
C ASP A 65 -30.64 12.61 -47.10
N GLN A 66 -30.72 12.09 -45.88
CA GLN A 66 -31.53 12.66 -44.79
C GLN A 66 -30.83 13.80 -44.05
N ILE A 67 -29.52 13.99 -44.28
CA ILE A 67 -28.70 15.02 -43.65
C ILE A 67 -27.76 15.65 -44.67
N SER A 68 -27.44 16.93 -44.49
CA SER A 68 -26.51 17.63 -45.36
C SER A 68 -25.05 17.22 -45.10
N VAL A 69 -24.20 17.43 -46.11
CA VAL A 69 -22.75 17.20 -46.06
C VAL A 69 -22.10 17.95 -44.88
N SER A 70 -22.49 19.21 -44.65
CA SER A 70 -21.94 20.02 -43.55
C SER A 70 -22.28 19.45 -42.17
N VAL A 71 -23.52 18.99 -41.99
CA VAL A 71 -23.98 18.37 -40.74
C VAL A 71 -23.27 17.04 -40.50
N TYR A 72 -23.11 16.23 -41.55
CA TYR A 72 -22.38 14.98 -41.49
C TYR A 72 -20.93 15.16 -41.04
N HIS A 73 -20.19 16.07 -41.68
CA HIS A 73 -18.79 16.33 -41.33
C HIS A 73 -18.62 16.79 -39.88
N ARG A 74 -19.51 17.67 -39.40
CA ARG A 74 -19.47 18.14 -38.01
C ARG A 74 -19.59 16.97 -37.01
N TYR A 75 -20.65 16.17 -37.14
CA TYR A 75 -20.87 15.03 -36.22
C TYR A 75 -19.79 13.96 -36.36
N ARG A 76 -19.24 13.76 -37.56
CA ARG A 76 -18.17 12.79 -37.79
C ARG A 76 -16.87 13.19 -37.09
N GLU A 77 -16.51 14.47 -37.11
CA GLU A 77 -15.34 14.95 -36.36
C GLU A 77 -15.57 14.96 -34.85
N GLU A 78 -16.79 15.26 -34.39
CA GLU A 78 -17.18 15.12 -32.98
C GLU A 78 -17.01 13.67 -32.50
N PHE A 79 -17.59 12.69 -33.20
CA PHE A 79 -17.47 11.28 -32.84
C PHE A 79 -16.04 10.76 -32.93
N LYS A 80 -15.25 11.24 -33.88
CA LYS A 80 -13.82 10.92 -33.99
C LYS A 80 -13.02 11.43 -32.79
N THR A 81 -13.34 12.64 -32.32
CA THR A 81 -12.71 13.23 -31.13
C THR A 81 -13.10 12.47 -29.87
N GLU A 82 -14.40 12.18 -29.70
CA GLU A 82 -14.92 11.37 -28.59
C GLU A 82 -14.28 9.97 -28.57
N LYS A 83 -14.15 9.33 -29.74
CA LYS A 83 -13.50 8.02 -29.89
C LYS A 83 -12.06 8.07 -29.40
N LYS A 84 -11.27 9.04 -29.87
CA LYS A 84 -9.87 9.22 -29.44
C LYS A 84 -9.77 9.43 -27.93
N GLN A 85 -10.69 10.21 -27.35
CA GLN A 85 -10.72 10.45 -25.91
C GLN A 85 -11.01 9.16 -25.13
N ILE A 86 -11.99 8.36 -25.55
CA ILE A 86 -12.32 7.09 -24.90
C ILE A 86 -11.19 6.07 -25.06
N GLU A 87 -10.55 5.98 -26.23
CA GLU A 87 -9.40 5.12 -26.47
C GLU A 87 -8.20 5.51 -25.60
N SER A 88 -7.89 6.80 -25.50
CA SER A 88 -6.85 7.33 -24.60
C SER A 88 -7.13 6.96 -23.14
N MET A 89 -8.37 7.18 -22.67
CA MET A 89 -8.78 6.74 -21.32
C MET A 89 -8.63 5.24 -21.12
N SER A 90 -8.99 4.40 -22.11
CA SER A 90 -8.85 2.95 -22.01
C SER A 90 -7.39 2.50 -21.96
N ASN A 91 -6.50 3.17 -22.70
CA ASN A 91 -5.06 2.88 -22.67
C ASN A 91 -4.46 3.24 -21.30
N ASN A 92 -4.90 4.35 -20.70
CA ASN A 92 -4.48 4.72 -19.34
C ASN A 92 -4.90 3.66 -18.31
N LEU A 93 -6.12 3.11 -18.41
CA LEU A 93 -6.56 2.02 -17.52
C LEU A 93 -5.70 0.75 -17.66
N LEU A 94 -5.20 0.45 -18.85
CA LEU A 94 -4.28 -0.67 -19.08
C LEU A 94 -2.91 -0.41 -18.42
N LEU A 95 -2.39 0.80 -18.53
CA LEU A 95 -1.15 1.21 -17.85
C LEU A 95 -1.32 1.14 -16.33
N ASP A 96 -2.45 1.63 -15.81
CA ASP A 96 -2.79 1.57 -14.39
C ASP A 96 -2.77 0.14 -13.86
N LYS A 97 -3.33 -0.81 -14.61
CA LYS A 97 -3.31 -2.24 -14.27
C LYS A 97 -1.89 -2.80 -14.16
N VAL A 98 -1.04 -2.51 -15.15
CA VAL A 98 0.36 -2.95 -15.15
C VAL A 98 1.12 -2.32 -13.97
N ASN A 99 0.86 -1.05 -13.67
CA ASN A 99 1.45 -0.33 -12.56
C ASN A 99 1.06 -0.93 -11.19
N ILE A 100 -0.22 -1.28 -10.99
CA ILE A 100 -0.70 -1.97 -9.78
C ILE A 100 0.09 -3.26 -9.57
N GLU A 101 0.16 -4.10 -10.60
CA GLU A 101 0.85 -5.39 -10.51
C GLU A 101 2.35 -5.20 -10.20
N ASN A 102 3.00 -4.25 -10.87
CA ASN A 102 4.42 -3.97 -10.67
C ASN A 102 4.74 -3.49 -9.25
N VAL A 103 3.94 -2.59 -8.69
CA VAL A 103 4.12 -2.10 -7.31
C VAL A 103 3.88 -3.23 -6.32
N LEU A 104 2.81 -4.02 -6.48
CA LEU A 104 2.50 -5.13 -5.58
C LEU A 104 3.54 -6.26 -5.64
N LYS A 105 4.12 -6.55 -6.81
CA LYS A 105 5.21 -7.54 -6.96
C LYS A 105 6.38 -7.23 -6.04
N VAL A 106 6.74 -5.96 -5.86
CA VAL A 106 7.88 -5.56 -5.00
C VAL A 106 7.68 -5.93 -3.52
N PHE A 107 6.42 -5.93 -3.07
CA PHE A 107 6.04 -6.30 -1.71
C PHE A 107 5.82 -7.80 -1.54
N LYS A 108 5.35 -8.50 -2.58
CA LYS A 108 5.12 -9.96 -2.58
C LYS A 108 6.43 -10.77 -2.58
N PHE A 109 7.48 -10.32 -3.29
CA PHE A 109 8.71 -11.10 -3.45
C PHE A 109 9.78 -10.80 -2.39
N GLY A 110 10.29 -11.89 -1.78
CA GLY A 110 11.41 -11.89 -0.85
C GLY A 110 11.05 -11.56 0.60
N ARG A 111 12.05 -11.28 1.44
CA ARG A 111 11.81 -10.85 2.83
C ARG A 111 11.23 -9.43 2.83
N PHE A 112 10.06 -9.26 3.45
CA PHE A 112 9.49 -7.93 3.66
C PHE A 112 10.37 -7.12 4.63
N ASN A 113 10.69 -5.90 4.23
CA ASN A 113 11.32 -4.91 5.09
C ASN A 113 10.57 -3.58 4.96
N PHE A 114 10.57 -2.80 6.03
CA PHE A 114 9.84 -1.53 6.08
C PHE A 114 10.49 -0.45 5.23
N TYR A 115 11.77 -0.60 4.88
CA TYR A 115 12.46 0.30 3.96
C TYR A 115 11.81 0.34 2.57
N LYS A 116 11.37 -0.80 2.03
CA LYS A 116 10.68 -0.86 0.73
C LYS A 116 9.41 0.00 0.72
N VAL A 117 8.66 0.00 1.82
CA VAL A 117 7.46 0.84 1.99
C VAL A 117 7.89 2.30 2.11
N TYR A 118 8.78 2.61 3.06
CA TYR A 118 9.25 3.98 3.33
C TYR A 118 9.79 4.70 2.10
N ARG A 119 10.56 4.01 1.23
CA ARG A 119 11.12 4.60 0.02
C ARG A 119 10.06 5.01 -1.00
N ARG A 120 8.95 4.27 -1.09
CA ARG A 120 7.84 4.54 -2.01
C ARG A 120 6.74 5.41 -1.39
N SER A 121 6.84 5.67 -0.09
CA SER A 121 5.88 6.48 0.64
C SER A 121 6.10 7.98 0.44
N ASP A 122 4.99 8.70 0.32
CA ASP A 122 4.95 10.15 0.48
C ASP A 122 5.18 10.55 1.95
N ILE A 123 5.38 11.83 2.23
CA ILE A 123 5.65 12.39 3.57
C ILE A 123 4.62 11.90 4.59
N LEU A 124 3.32 12.02 4.29
CA LEU A 124 2.25 11.58 5.20
C LEU A 124 2.31 10.06 5.45
N GLN A 125 2.57 9.28 4.41
CA GLN A 125 2.67 7.81 4.49
C GLN A 125 3.92 7.39 5.28
N LYS A 126 5.03 8.12 5.16
CA LYS A 126 6.24 7.94 5.98
C LYS A 126 5.95 8.20 7.44
N HIS A 127 5.23 9.28 7.77
CA HIS A 127 4.83 9.56 9.15
C HIS A 127 3.90 8.47 9.69
N LEU A 128 2.91 8.02 8.92
CA LEU A 128 2.03 6.92 9.32
C LEU A 128 2.81 5.62 9.57
N LEU A 129 3.80 5.32 8.72
CA LEU A 129 4.65 4.16 8.90
C LEU A 129 5.48 4.25 10.19
N VAL A 130 6.09 5.41 10.46
CA VAL A 130 6.84 5.66 11.70
C VAL A 130 5.92 5.50 12.92
N ARG A 131 4.69 6.01 12.85
CA ARG A 131 3.66 5.85 13.90
C ARG A 131 3.31 4.40 14.18
N ILE A 132 3.16 3.58 13.15
CA ILE A 132 2.86 2.15 13.32
C ILE A 132 4.00 1.42 14.04
N ILE A 133 5.25 1.81 13.78
CA ILE A 133 6.43 1.16 14.36
C ILE A 133 6.75 1.71 15.77
N PHE A 134 6.62 3.02 16.00
CA PHE A 134 7.13 3.73 17.18
C PHE A 134 6.10 4.57 17.96
N LYS A 135 4.83 4.63 17.54
CA LYS A 135 3.74 5.38 18.21
C LYS A 135 4.09 6.84 18.60
N ASP A 136 4.82 7.56 17.73
CA ASP A 136 5.18 8.99 17.86
C ASP A 136 6.37 9.36 18.78
N TYR A 137 7.15 8.40 19.28
CA TYR A 137 8.23 8.70 20.24
C TYR A 137 9.65 8.47 19.73
N LEU A 138 9.89 8.52 18.42
CA LEU A 138 11.23 8.35 17.86
C LEU A 138 12.02 9.66 17.93
N THR A 139 13.00 9.71 18.82
CA THR A 139 13.94 10.83 18.96
C THR A 139 15.34 10.42 18.50
N TRP A 140 16.14 11.39 18.12
CA TRP A 140 17.51 11.18 17.63
C TRP A 140 18.47 11.91 18.56
N ASP A 141 19.35 11.15 19.22
CA ASP A 141 20.33 11.71 20.15
C ASP A 141 21.69 11.03 19.97
N GLN A 142 22.76 11.82 19.97
CA GLN A 142 24.17 11.36 19.88
C GLN A 142 24.45 10.25 18.85
N GLY A 143 23.78 10.26 17.70
CA GLY A 143 24.03 9.28 16.65
C GLY A 143 23.23 7.97 16.74
N ILE A 144 22.27 7.89 17.67
CA ILE A 144 21.42 6.72 17.95
C ILE A 144 19.95 7.16 18.00
N PHE A 145 19.03 6.30 17.54
CA PHE A 145 17.60 6.53 17.73
C PHE A 145 17.18 6.06 19.12
N THR A 146 16.39 6.88 19.83
CA THR A 146 15.76 6.47 21.09
C THR A 146 14.24 6.51 20.94
N SER A 147 13.56 5.51 21.48
CA SER A 147 12.10 5.47 21.50
C SER A 147 11.59 4.91 22.82
N SER A 148 10.47 5.42 23.32
CA SER A 148 9.77 4.82 24.47
C SER A 148 8.95 3.60 24.07
N TYR A 149 8.63 3.47 22.77
CA TYR A 149 7.81 2.39 22.25
C TYR A 149 8.40 1.76 20.99
N PHE A 150 8.28 0.45 20.91
CA PHE A 150 8.50 -0.30 19.68
C PHE A 150 7.42 -1.37 19.57
N ASN A 151 6.81 -1.47 18.39
CA ASN A 151 5.68 -2.36 18.16
C ASN A 151 5.99 -3.80 18.63
N GLU A 152 5.09 -4.37 19.43
CA GLU A 152 5.22 -5.69 20.05
C GLU A 152 5.47 -6.79 19.03
N LEU A 153 4.79 -6.73 17.89
CA LEU A 153 4.92 -7.68 16.78
C LEU A 153 6.30 -7.61 16.10
N LEU A 154 7.04 -6.51 16.32
CA LEU A 154 8.38 -6.29 15.80
C LEU A 154 9.47 -6.52 16.84
N GLN A 155 9.17 -6.71 18.13
CA GLN A 155 10.17 -6.79 19.20
C GLN A 155 11.24 -7.85 19.00
N PHE A 156 10.94 -8.94 18.29
CA PHE A 156 11.94 -9.95 17.93
C PHE A 156 13.14 -9.37 17.18
N ASN A 157 12.94 -8.27 16.44
CA ASN A 157 14.00 -7.55 15.73
C ASN A 157 15.02 -6.93 16.70
N LEU A 158 14.65 -6.58 17.93
CA LEU A 158 15.55 -5.98 18.93
C LEU A 158 16.69 -6.92 19.36
N LYS A 159 16.51 -8.24 19.17
CA LYS A 159 17.58 -9.22 19.42
C LYS A 159 18.72 -9.10 18.41
N LYS A 160 18.47 -8.52 17.22
CA LYS A 160 19.47 -8.35 16.17
C LYS A 160 20.52 -7.33 16.58
N ALA A 161 21.80 -7.72 16.59
CA ALA A 161 22.92 -6.84 16.95
C ALA A 161 22.94 -5.52 16.15
N GLY A 162 22.56 -5.59 14.87
CA GLY A 162 22.50 -4.42 13.99
C GLY A 162 21.40 -3.41 14.33
N ILE A 163 20.36 -3.80 15.07
CA ILE A 163 19.30 -2.90 15.55
C ILE A 163 19.65 -2.32 16.91
N LYS A 164 20.24 -3.12 17.81
CA LYS A 164 20.72 -2.63 19.12
C LYS A 164 21.69 -1.45 19.01
N LYS A 165 22.52 -1.43 17.95
CA LYS A 165 23.44 -0.31 17.65
C LYS A 165 22.74 0.95 17.13
N LEU A 166 21.52 0.82 16.60
CA LEU A 166 20.80 1.90 15.92
C LEU A 166 19.62 2.43 16.74
N LEU A 167 19.03 1.60 17.60
CA LEU A 167 17.82 1.89 18.36
C LEU A 167 17.99 1.45 19.82
N VAL A 168 17.75 2.39 20.74
CA VAL A 168 17.62 2.15 22.17
C VAL A 168 16.16 2.36 22.56
N ILE A 169 15.58 1.39 23.25
CA ILE A 169 14.23 1.53 23.80
C ILE A 169 14.36 1.95 25.25
N LYS A 170 13.91 3.16 25.58
CA LYS A 170 13.80 3.63 26.96
C LYS A 170 12.62 2.90 27.58
N SER A 171 12.88 1.91 28.44
CA SER A 171 11.79 1.23 29.13
C SER A 171 11.23 2.15 30.21
N THR A 172 9.91 2.17 30.39
CA THR A 172 9.26 2.77 31.55
C THR A 172 9.67 2.13 32.89
N ASN A 173 10.41 1.01 32.87
CA ASN A 173 10.87 0.28 34.06
C ASN A 173 12.13 0.86 34.71
N GLU A 174 12.75 1.91 34.15
CA GLU A 174 13.77 2.67 34.91
C GLU A 174 13.15 3.40 36.13
N MET A 175 11.81 3.39 36.30
CA MET A 175 11.13 3.85 37.51
C MET A 175 10.78 2.74 38.53
N LEU A 176 11.07 1.46 38.26
CA LEU A 176 10.68 0.32 39.13
C LEU A 176 11.86 -0.59 39.55
N ASN A 177 13.10 -0.09 39.49
CA ASN A 177 14.22 -0.80 40.08
C ASN A 177 14.19 -0.64 41.61
N ASN A 178 13.44 -1.50 42.28
CA ASN A 178 13.76 -1.99 43.63
C ASN A 178 13.26 -3.43 43.80
N GLY A 179 14.20 -4.38 43.68
CA GLY A 179 14.23 -5.64 44.45
C GLY A 179 13.11 -6.67 44.27
N SER A 180 12.94 -7.32 43.10
CA SER A 180 12.15 -8.58 43.03
C SER A 180 12.41 -9.48 41.80
N SER A 181 13.58 -9.37 41.15
CA SER A 181 13.80 -9.91 39.80
C SER A 181 13.76 -11.45 39.65
N ARG A 182 14.21 -12.27 40.61
CA ARG A 182 14.36 -13.73 40.37
C ARG A 182 13.07 -14.56 40.45
N LYS A 183 12.13 -14.24 41.33
CA LYS A 183 10.88 -15.03 41.48
C LYS A 183 9.87 -14.74 40.36
N ILE A 184 9.89 -13.52 39.82
CA ILE A 184 9.01 -13.10 38.72
C ILE A 184 9.41 -13.81 37.41
N GLU A 185 10.71 -13.91 37.13
CA GLU A 185 11.24 -14.62 35.94
C GLU A 185 10.81 -16.10 35.89
N VAL A 186 10.97 -16.85 36.98
CA VAL A 186 10.61 -18.29 37.01
C VAL A 186 9.11 -18.49 36.81
N THR A 187 8.29 -17.59 37.36
CA THR A 187 6.83 -17.66 37.21
C THR A 187 6.37 -17.26 35.81
N GLN A 188 7.03 -16.28 35.18
CA GLN A 188 6.79 -15.88 33.79
C GLN A 188 7.25 -16.96 32.80
N ILE A 189 8.37 -17.62 33.04
CA ILE A 189 8.84 -18.75 32.23
C ILE A 189 7.84 -19.92 32.31
N ARG A 190 7.34 -20.25 33.52
CA ARG A 190 6.30 -21.28 33.70
C ARG A 190 4.98 -20.93 33.01
N ARG A 191 4.62 -19.64 32.93
CA ARG A 191 3.43 -19.18 32.19
C ARG A 191 3.66 -19.21 30.67
N ALA A 192 4.84 -18.86 30.19
CA ALA A 192 5.20 -18.89 28.77
C ALA A 192 5.30 -20.32 28.20
N LEU A 193 5.52 -21.33 29.05
CA LEU A 193 5.49 -22.75 28.68
C LEU A 193 4.08 -23.34 28.64
N ARG A 194 3.05 -22.63 29.14
CA ARG A 194 1.66 -23.04 28.98
C ARG A 194 1.22 -22.75 27.54
N LYS A 195 0.48 -23.67 26.93
CA LYS A 195 -0.20 -23.38 25.67
C LYS A 195 -1.07 -22.14 25.87
N PRO A 196 -1.01 -21.15 24.97
CA PRO A 196 -1.83 -19.95 25.10
C PRO A 196 -3.30 -20.34 25.14
N THR A 197 -4.06 -19.65 25.98
CA THR A 197 -5.50 -19.88 26.07
C THR A 197 -6.19 -19.46 24.76
N LEU A 198 -7.35 -20.04 24.46
CA LEU A 198 -8.10 -19.75 23.23
C LEU A 198 -8.38 -18.23 23.09
N LYS A 199 -8.69 -17.56 24.20
CA LYS A 199 -8.87 -16.10 24.27
C LYS A 199 -7.60 -15.32 23.94
N GLU A 200 -6.44 -15.74 24.43
CA GLU A 200 -5.15 -15.09 24.11
C GLU A 200 -4.77 -15.28 22.64
N THR A 201 -5.05 -16.45 22.06
CA THR A 201 -4.83 -16.68 20.62
C THR A 201 -5.73 -15.81 19.75
N GLU A 202 -6.99 -15.60 20.14
CA GLU A 202 -7.93 -14.71 19.44
C GLU A 202 -7.48 -13.25 19.50
N ILE A 203 -7.07 -12.76 20.68
CA ILE A 203 -6.57 -11.39 20.86
C ILE A 203 -5.31 -11.15 20.01
N ASN A 204 -4.37 -12.11 20.00
CA ASN A 204 -3.17 -12.01 19.18
C ASN A 204 -3.49 -11.99 17.69
N ALA A 205 -4.43 -12.82 17.23
CA ALA A 205 -4.87 -12.81 15.84
C ALA A 205 -5.49 -11.46 15.46
N ILE A 206 -6.34 -10.87 16.31
CA ILE A 206 -6.92 -9.54 16.09
C ILE A 206 -5.83 -8.46 15.95
N ASN A 207 -4.82 -8.50 16.82
CA ASN A 207 -3.70 -7.55 16.76
C ASN A 207 -2.87 -7.71 15.48
N ASP A 208 -2.61 -8.95 15.05
CA ASP A 208 -1.94 -9.25 13.79
C ASP A 208 -2.73 -8.68 12.61
N PHE A 209 -4.04 -8.93 12.55
CA PHE A 209 -4.89 -8.40 11.48
C PHE A 209 -4.93 -6.88 11.47
N LYS A 210 -5.01 -6.21 12.63
CA LYS A 210 -5.02 -4.75 12.73
C LYS A 210 -3.69 -4.14 12.25
N PHE A 211 -2.57 -4.77 12.63
CA PHE A 211 -1.24 -4.34 12.21
C PHE A 211 -1.03 -4.52 10.71
N ILE A 212 -1.36 -5.70 10.17
CA ILE A 212 -1.28 -5.96 8.72
C ILE A 212 -2.23 -5.05 7.94
N GLY A 213 -3.44 -4.80 8.46
CA GLY A 213 -4.40 -3.85 7.88
C GLY A 213 -3.83 -2.44 7.77
N SER A 214 -3.08 -1.99 8.78
CA SER A 214 -2.42 -0.67 8.75
C SER A 214 -1.32 -0.59 7.69
N ILE A 215 -0.53 -1.66 7.51
CA ILE A 215 0.48 -1.76 6.44
C ILE A 215 -0.20 -1.81 5.06
N ARG A 216 -1.27 -2.61 4.92
CA ARG A 216 -2.08 -2.67 3.71
C ARG A 216 -2.61 -1.30 3.32
N GLN A 217 -3.11 -0.53 4.29
CA GLN A 217 -3.62 0.82 4.03
C GLN A 217 -2.53 1.75 3.48
N ILE A 218 -1.32 1.71 4.03
CA ILE A 218 -0.20 2.48 3.48
C ILE A 218 0.09 2.08 2.04
N ILE A 219 0.13 0.78 1.75
CA ILE A 219 0.40 0.28 0.40
C ILE A 219 -0.71 0.69 -0.58
N TYR A 220 -1.96 0.66 -0.14
CA TYR A 220 -3.09 1.18 -0.92
C TYR A 220 -2.94 2.67 -1.23
N GLU A 221 -2.57 3.49 -0.25
CA GLU A 221 -2.34 4.92 -0.49
C GLU A 221 -1.12 5.18 -1.39
N ILE A 222 -0.06 4.37 -1.31
CA ILE A 222 1.07 4.44 -2.26
C ILE A 222 0.59 4.22 -3.69
N LEU A 223 -0.24 3.19 -3.90
CA LEU A 223 -0.83 2.90 -5.21
C LEU A 223 -1.68 4.09 -5.68
N LYS A 224 -2.51 4.64 -4.79
CA LYS A 224 -3.38 5.78 -5.09
C LYS A 224 -2.62 7.05 -5.47
N SER A 225 -1.53 7.35 -4.76
CA SER A 225 -0.71 8.54 -5.02
C SER A 225 0.03 8.45 -6.36
N ASN A 226 0.47 7.25 -6.77
CA ASN A 226 1.13 7.07 -8.07
C ASN A 226 0.19 7.40 -9.23
N PHE A 227 -1.09 7.02 -9.17
CA PHE A 227 -2.07 7.40 -10.19
C PHE A 227 -2.25 8.93 -10.34
N LYS A 228 -2.18 9.67 -9.24
CA LYS A 228 -2.34 11.14 -9.26
C LYS A 228 -1.15 11.86 -9.88
N ASN A 229 0.05 11.31 -9.75
CA ASN A 229 1.26 11.93 -10.29
C ASN A 229 1.39 11.72 -11.80
N GLU A 230 1.02 10.54 -12.33
CA GLU A 230 1.02 10.27 -13.77
C GLU A 230 -0.05 11.10 -14.53
N GLN A 231 -1.22 11.33 -13.91
CA GLN A 231 -2.25 12.21 -14.47
C GLN A 231 -1.87 13.70 -14.47
N LYS A 232 -0.90 14.12 -13.64
CA LYS A 232 -0.38 15.50 -13.64
C LYS A 232 0.67 15.71 -14.73
N CYS A 233 1.60 14.77 -14.94
CA CYS A 233 2.59 14.89 -16.01
C CYS A 233 1.95 14.87 -17.41
N SER A 234 0.94 14.03 -17.64
CA SER A 234 0.23 13.95 -18.92
C SER A 234 -0.60 15.20 -19.28
N LYS A 235 -0.81 16.13 -18.34
CA LYS A 235 -1.51 17.41 -18.57
C LYS A 235 -0.57 18.60 -18.82
N VAL A 236 0.74 18.42 -18.65
CA VAL A 236 1.73 19.49 -18.86
C VAL A 236 2.31 19.44 -20.28
N GLU A 237 2.06 18.35 -21.02
CA GLU A 237 2.51 18.16 -22.42
C GLU A 237 1.39 18.34 -23.47
N ALA A 238 0.23 18.89 -23.08
CA ALA A 238 -0.89 19.20 -23.98
C ALA A 238 -1.22 20.70 -23.92
#